data_AF-A0A7C9K594-F1
#
_entry.id   AF-A0A7C9K594-F1
#
_cell.length_a   1.000
_cell.length_b   1.000
_cell.length_c   1.000
_cell.angle_alpha   90.00
_cell.angle_beta   90.00
_cell.angle_gamma   90.00
#
_symmetry.space_group_name_H-M   'P 1'
#
loop_
_entity.id
_entity.type
_entity.pdbx_description
1 polymer ?
#
loop_
_entity_poly.entity_id
_entity_poly.type
_entity_poly.pdbx_seq_one_letter_code
_entity_poly.pdbx_strand_id
1 'polypeptide(L)'
;MEQLAFSDVTDLCQFMQQRLSYTNQQQRKQAALNGFWWKTPAETLRDGHGFCYDLAAFALHHLQALDLLETKLLFVAWGDFGKASNSGHFVSTFQQDQDYYCIDNGFLKGPLSLAGLLKTASRNRAITVYKWFLPNEICYHLGYLGMNKFVKNTC
;
A
#
# COMPACT_ATOMS: atom_id res chain seq x y z
N MET A 1 -21.73 -4.92 -5.69
CA MET A 1 -20.91 -4.36 -4.59
C MET A 1 -21.33 -2.90 -4.49
N GLU A 2 -21.78 -2.43 -3.34
CA GLU A 2 -22.06 -0.99 -3.19
C GLU A 2 -20.79 -0.23 -3.53
N GLN A 3 -20.89 0.69 -4.48
CA GLN A 3 -19.78 1.53 -4.87
C GLN A 3 -19.60 2.55 -3.75
N LEU A 4 -18.59 2.33 -2.89
CA LEU A 4 -18.20 3.35 -1.92
C LEU A 4 -17.77 4.59 -2.70
N ALA A 5 -18.52 5.66 -2.55
CA ALA A 5 -18.21 6.96 -3.11
C ALA A 5 -17.65 7.81 -1.98
N PHE A 6 -16.41 8.28 -2.16
CA PHE A 6 -15.76 9.22 -1.24
C PHE A 6 -15.82 10.61 -1.86
N SER A 7 -16.05 11.63 -1.05
CA SER A 7 -16.09 13.01 -1.55
C SER A 7 -14.71 13.55 -1.88
N ASP A 8 -13.70 13.12 -1.13
CA ASP A 8 -12.30 13.53 -1.29
C ASP A 8 -11.34 12.53 -0.61
N VAL A 9 -10.05 12.85 -0.64
CA VAL A 9 -8.98 12.03 -0.04
C VAL A 9 -9.10 11.94 1.48
N THR A 10 -9.58 13.00 2.14
CA THR A 10 -9.75 13.04 3.59
C THR A 10 -10.86 12.09 4.02
N ASP A 11 -11.99 12.09 3.33
CA ASP A 11 -13.10 11.17 3.56
C ASP A 11 -12.66 9.70 3.39
N LEU A 12 -11.93 9.39 2.32
CA LEU A 12 -11.31 8.07 2.14
C LEU A 12 -10.39 7.70 3.32
N CYS A 13 -9.52 8.60 3.76
CA CYS A 13 -8.61 8.36 4.89
C CYS A 13 -9.37 8.11 6.20
N GLN A 14 -10.42 8.90 6.47
CA GLN A 14 -11.28 8.73 7.65
C GLN A 14 -11.99 7.38 7.62
N PHE A 15 -12.56 7.00 6.48
CA PHE A 15 -13.17 5.69 6.31
C PHE A 15 -12.17 4.56 6.59
N MET A 16 -10.97 4.63 6.01
CA MET A 16 -9.94 3.62 6.26
C MET A 16 -9.58 3.53 7.74
N GLN A 17 -9.39 4.65 8.43
CA GLN A 17 -9.06 4.66 9.86
C GLN A 17 -10.19 4.10 10.74
N GLN A 18 -11.45 4.30 10.35
CA GLN A 18 -12.61 3.84 11.11
C GLN A 18 -13.00 2.39 10.83
N ARG A 19 -12.79 1.92 9.59
CA ARG A 19 -13.36 0.66 9.10
C ARG A 19 -12.32 -0.40 8.76
N LEU A 20 -11.07 -0.01 8.52
CA LEU A 20 -10.00 -0.93 8.15
C LEU A 20 -8.88 -0.89 9.20
N SER A 21 -8.59 -2.06 9.78
CA SER A 21 -7.51 -2.20 10.74
C SER A 21 -6.25 -2.81 10.11
N TYR A 22 -5.08 -2.52 10.68
CA TYR A 22 -3.89 -3.28 10.32
C TYR A 22 -4.00 -4.71 10.88
N THR A 23 -3.62 -5.71 10.07
CA THR A 23 -3.70 -7.13 10.46
C THR A 23 -3.03 -7.41 11.81
N ASN A 24 -3.84 -7.86 12.77
CA ASN A 24 -3.43 -8.22 14.14
C ASN A 24 -2.81 -9.63 14.21
N GLN A 25 -2.43 -10.09 15.41
CA GLN A 25 -1.74 -11.37 15.59
C GLN A 25 -2.61 -12.59 15.23
N GLN A 26 -3.89 -12.61 15.62
CA GLN A 26 -4.80 -13.72 15.32
C GLN A 26 -5.04 -13.83 13.82
N GLN A 27 -5.34 -12.70 13.17
CA GLN A 27 -5.52 -12.61 11.73
C GLN A 27 -4.25 -12.99 10.96
N ARG A 28 -3.06 -12.69 11.52
CA ARG A 28 -1.77 -13.12 10.95
C ARG A 28 -1.63 -14.63 10.89
N LYS A 29 -2.10 -15.35 11.93
CA LYS A 29 -2.09 -16.83 11.94
C LYS A 29 -2.95 -17.39 10.81
N GLN A 30 -4.13 -16.80 10.59
CA GLN A 30 -4.99 -17.18 9.47
C GLN A 30 -4.36 -16.84 8.12
N ALA A 31 -3.80 -15.64 7.96
CA ALA A 31 -3.15 -15.22 6.73
C ALA A 31 -1.95 -16.10 6.36
N ALA A 32 -1.26 -16.67 7.34
CA ALA A 32 -0.16 -17.61 7.13
C ALA A 32 -0.60 -18.88 6.38
N LEU A 33 -1.83 -19.35 6.60
CA LEU A 33 -2.38 -20.53 5.91
C LEU A 33 -2.51 -20.30 4.40
N ASN A 34 -2.67 -19.04 3.97
CA ASN A 34 -2.77 -18.65 2.57
C ASN A 34 -1.49 -17.94 2.08
N GLY A 35 -0.36 -18.10 2.78
CA GLY A 35 0.93 -17.54 2.36
C GLY A 35 1.01 -16.00 2.38
N PHE A 36 0.17 -15.33 3.18
CA PHE A 36 0.08 -13.87 3.26
C PHE A 36 -0.14 -13.23 1.89
N TRP A 37 -1.10 -13.77 1.13
CA TRP A 37 -1.41 -13.29 -0.20
C TRP A 37 -1.94 -11.85 -0.21
N TRP A 38 -1.70 -11.15 -1.31
CA TRP A 38 -2.19 -9.79 -1.53
C TRP A 38 -3.69 -9.79 -1.83
N LYS A 39 -4.52 -9.24 -0.95
CA LYS A 39 -5.97 -9.15 -1.15
C LYS A 39 -6.36 -8.10 -2.19
N THR A 40 -7.46 -8.35 -2.88
CA THR A 40 -8.17 -7.33 -3.66
C THR A 40 -8.81 -6.28 -2.73
N PRO A 41 -9.13 -5.06 -3.22
CA PRO A 41 -9.84 -4.05 -2.44
C PRO A 41 -11.16 -4.56 -1.83
N ALA A 42 -11.92 -5.35 -2.60
CA ALA A 42 -13.18 -5.95 -2.15
C ALA A 42 -12.99 -6.94 -0.99
N GLU A 43 -11.94 -7.76 -1.04
CA GLU A 43 -11.60 -8.68 0.05
C GLU A 43 -11.12 -7.93 1.29
N THR A 44 -10.30 -6.88 1.12
CA THR A 44 -9.85 -6.01 2.22
C THR A 44 -11.04 -5.37 2.93
N LEU A 45 -12.01 -4.86 2.17
CA LEU A 45 -13.23 -4.26 2.71
C LEU A 45 -14.08 -5.27 3.47
N ARG A 46 -14.33 -6.44 2.87
CA ARG A 46 -15.11 -7.53 3.48
C ARG A 46 -14.47 -8.00 4.80
N ASP A 47 -13.15 -8.14 4.82
CA ASP A 47 -12.43 -8.63 5.98
C ASP A 47 -12.28 -7.55 7.07
N GLY A 48 -12.35 -6.26 6.71
CA GLY A 48 -12.16 -5.13 7.63
C GLY A 48 -10.71 -4.96 8.13
N HIS A 49 -9.76 -5.65 7.51
CA HIS A 49 -8.34 -5.55 7.85
C HIS A 49 -7.41 -5.94 6.70
N GLY A 50 -6.16 -5.46 6.77
CA GLY A 50 -5.14 -5.77 5.77
C GLY A 50 -3.72 -5.50 6.26
N PHE A 51 -2.73 -6.03 5.54
CA PHE A 51 -1.35 -5.58 5.64
C PHE A 51 -1.15 -4.29 4.84
N CYS A 52 0.05 -3.71 4.89
CA CYS A 52 0.34 -2.45 4.18
C CYS A 52 0.03 -2.52 2.69
N TYR A 53 0.32 -3.63 2.02
CA TYR A 53 0.00 -3.83 0.60
C TYR A 53 -1.50 -3.91 0.33
N ASP A 54 -2.29 -4.54 1.21
CA ASP A 54 -3.75 -4.62 1.08
C ASP A 54 -4.40 -3.24 1.23
N LEU A 55 -3.99 -2.51 2.28
CA LEU A 55 -4.52 -1.18 2.59
C LEU A 55 -4.10 -0.15 1.54
N ALA A 56 -2.87 -0.24 1.03
CA ALA A 56 -2.41 0.62 -0.05
C ALA A 56 -3.18 0.35 -1.35
N ALA A 57 -3.41 -0.92 -1.72
CA ALA A 57 -4.21 -1.27 -2.89
C ALA A 57 -5.67 -0.82 -2.76
N PHE A 58 -6.26 -0.93 -1.55
CA PHE A 58 -7.59 -0.39 -1.27
C PHE A 58 -7.64 1.12 -1.49
N ALA A 59 -6.70 1.87 -0.92
CA ALA A 59 -6.62 3.31 -1.10
C ALA A 59 -6.48 3.70 -2.58
N LEU A 60 -5.58 3.04 -3.31
CA LEU A 60 -5.36 3.30 -4.73
C LEU A 60 -6.63 3.13 -5.57
N HIS A 61 -7.36 2.03 -5.35
CA HIS A 61 -8.60 1.74 -6.08
C HIS A 61 -9.61 2.90 -5.97
N HIS A 62 -9.70 3.52 -4.80
CA HIS A 62 -10.61 4.64 -4.56
C HIS A 62 -10.05 6.00 -4.97
N LEU A 63 -8.72 6.20 -4.89
CA LEU A 63 -8.09 7.41 -5.44
C LEU A 63 -8.30 7.53 -6.94
N GLN A 64 -8.34 6.42 -7.69
CA GLN A 64 -8.66 6.43 -9.12
C GLN A 64 -10.06 6.96 -9.43
N ALA A 65 -11.01 6.83 -8.48
CA ALA A 65 -12.36 7.33 -8.63
C ALA A 65 -12.51 8.82 -8.26
N LEU A 66 -11.47 9.43 -7.67
CA LEU A 66 -11.41 10.83 -7.27
C LEU A 66 -10.76 11.73 -8.35
N ASP A 67 -10.55 11.23 -9.57
CA ASP A 67 -9.90 11.94 -10.68
C ASP A 67 -8.52 12.56 -10.34
N LEU A 68 -7.79 11.94 -9.42
CA LEU A 68 -6.44 12.36 -9.06
C LEU A 68 -5.41 11.88 -10.09
N LEU A 69 -4.50 12.78 -10.48
CA LEU A 69 -3.43 12.48 -11.41
C LEU A 69 -2.36 11.58 -10.77
N GLU A 70 -1.72 10.77 -11.62
CA GLU A 70 -0.52 9.98 -11.27
C GLU A 70 -0.70 9.08 -10.02
N THR A 71 -1.89 8.50 -9.85
CA THR A 71 -2.18 7.56 -8.76
C THR A 71 -1.44 6.24 -8.94
N LYS A 72 -0.60 5.85 -7.96
CA LYS A 72 0.30 4.69 -8.02
C LYS A 72 0.43 4.03 -6.65
N LEU A 73 0.96 2.81 -6.60
CA LEU A 73 1.57 2.29 -5.38
C LEU A 73 3.08 2.52 -5.41
N LEU A 74 3.62 2.92 -4.27
CA LEU A 74 5.04 2.90 -4.00
C LEU A 74 5.36 1.72 -3.09
N PHE A 75 6.19 0.81 -3.59
CA PHE A 75 6.90 -0.18 -2.78
C PHE A 75 8.28 0.35 -2.43
N VAL A 76 8.66 0.22 -1.17
CA VAL A 76 10.04 0.40 -0.71
C VAL A 76 10.47 -0.84 0.06
N ALA A 77 11.71 -1.26 -0.15
CA ALA A 77 12.33 -2.32 0.62
C ALA A 77 13.64 -1.85 1.26
N TRP A 78 14.00 -2.49 2.37
CA TRP A 78 15.23 -2.26 3.11
C TRP A 78 15.69 -3.57 3.75
N GLY A 79 17.00 -3.68 3.99
CA GLY A 79 17.60 -4.93 4.47
C GLY A 79 17.32 -6.10 3.52
N ASP A 80 17.27 -7.31 4.08
CA ASP A 80 17.08 -8.55 3.31
C ASP A 80 15.59 -8.86 3.13
N PHE A 81 14.96 -8.22 2.15
CA PHE A 81 13.56 -8.50 1.80
C PHE A 81 13.33 -9.98 1.44
N GLY A 82 12.26 -10.56 1.99
CA GLY A 82 11.92 -11.97 1.80
C GLY A 82 12.71 -12.94 2.70
N LYS A 83 13.71 -12.47 3.47
CA LYS A 83 14.36 -13.24 4.54
C LYS A 83 14.03 -12.67 5.91
N ALA A 84 14.11 -11.35 6.06
CA ALA A 84 13.73 -10.64 7.27
C ALA A 84 12.25 -10.25 7.23
N SER A 85 11.55 -10.36 8.35
CA SER A 85 10.22 -9.79 8.50
C SER A 85 10.31 -8.26 8.49
N ASN A 86 9.24 -7.58 8.05
CA ASN A 86 9.15 -6.11 8.10
C ASN A 86 10.31 -5.40 7.36
N SER A 87 10.68 -5.94 6.20
CA SER A 87 11.78 -5.48 5.33
C SER A 87 11.28 -4.72 4.10
N GLY A 88 9.99 -4.39 4.06
CA GLY A 88 9.41 -3.57 2.99
C GLY A 88 8.04 -3.05 3.36
N HIS A 89 7.58 -2.06 2.60
CA HIS A 89 6.35 -1.34 2.87
C HIS A 89 5.73 -0.82 1.58
N PHE A 90 4.41 -0.77 1.56
CA PHE A 90 3.62 -0.25 0.46
C PHE A 90 2.80 0.95 0.96
N VAL A 91 2.75 1.98 0.13
CA VAL A 91 1.86 3.13 0.32
C VAL A 91 1.17 3.44 -1.00
N SER A 92 -0.04 3.99 -0.94
CA SER A 92 -0.69 4.56 -2.13
C SER A 92 -0.24 6.00 -2.27
N THR A 93 -0.01 6.46 -3.50
CA THR A 93 0.51 7.79 -3.79
C THR A 93 -0.30 8.47 -4.87
N PHE A 94 -0.32 9.79 -4.85
CA PHE A 94 -0.79 10.63 -5.95
C PHE A 94 0.08 11.90 -6.01
N GLN A 95 0.01 12.63 -7.12
CA GLN A 95 0.68 13.91 -7.25
C GLN A 95 -0.34 15.03 -7.41
N GLN A 96 -0.01 16.17 -6.82
CA GLN A 96 -0.70 17.42 -7.06
C GLN A 96 0.37 18.49 -7.30
N ASP A 97 0.27 19.17 -8.44
CA ASP A 97 1.30 20.08 -8.96
C ASP A 97 2.67 19.39 -9.10
N GLN A 98 3.61 19.65 -8.19
CA GLN A 98 4.95 19.06 -8.16
C GLN A 98 5.22 18.26 -6.89
N ASP A 99 4.26 18.19 -5.98
CA ASP A 99 4.39 17.53 -4.69
C ASP A 99 3.74 16.16 -4.70
N TYR A 100 4.36 15.24 -3.95
CA TYR A 100 3.82 13.92 -3.70
C TYR A 100 3.00 13.90 -2.42
N TYR A 101 1.91 13.16 -2.48
CA TYR A 101 1.12 12.78 -1.31
C TYR A 101 1.06 11.27 -1.22
N CYS A 102 0.93 10.74 -0.01
CA CYS A 102 0.71 9.31 0.17
C CYS A 102 -0.29 9.00 1.28
N ILE A 103 -1.01 7.89 1.10
CA ILE A 103 -1.84 7.28 2.12
C ILE A 103 -1.08 6.06 2.66
N ASP A 104 -0.72 6.12 3.94
CA ASP A 104 -0.02 5.07 4.65
C ASP A 104 -0.94 4.48 5.73
N ASN A 105 -1.55 3.32 5.42
CA ASN A 105 -2.54 2.65 6.28
C ASN A 105 -3.69 3.58 6.73
N GLY A 106 -4.20 4.41 5.82
CA GLY A 106 -5.30 5.34 6.09
C GLY A 106 -4.87 6.73 6.57
N PHE A 107 -3.58 6.98 6.80
CA PHE A 107 -3.08 8.31 7.15
C PHE A 107 -2.55 9.05 5.93
N LEU A 108 -3.13 10.20 5.62
CA LEU A 108 -2.65 11.11 4.58
C LEU A 108 -1.36 11.79 5.04
N LYS A 109 -0.35 11.81 4.16
CA LYS A 109 0.94 12.46 4.37
C LYS A 109 1.30 13.30 3.15
N GLY A 110 1.75 14.51 3.38
CA GLY A 110 2.20 15.45 2.36
C GLY A 110 1.74 16.88 2.61
N PRO A 111 2.15 17.82 1.75
CA PRO A 111 2.97 17.65 0.54
C PRO A 111 4.43 17.19 0.83
N LEU A 112 5.02 16.40 -0.07
CA LEU A 112 6.40 15.89 0.02
C LEU A 112 7.15 16.01 -1.31
N SER A 113 8.45 16.31 -1.27
CA SER A 113 9.36 16.00 -2.38
C SER A 113 9.51 14.47 -2.55
N LEU A 114 10.03 14.01 -3.69
CA LEU A 114 10.31 12.58 -3.89
C LEU A 114 11.21 12.00 -2.78
N ALA A 115 12.24 12.75 -2.37
CA ALA A 115 13.11 12.33 -1.26
C ALA A 115 12.35 12.25 0.08
N GLY A 116 11.44 13.20 0.32
CA GLY A 116 10.54 13.19 1.49
C GLY A 116 9.59 12.00 1.48
N LEU A 117 9.02 11.67 0.32
CA LEU A 117 8.15 10.50 0.12
C LEU A 117 8.90 9.20 0.40
N LEU A 118 10.09 9.02 -0.18
CA LEU A 118 10.91 7.83 0.04
C LEU A 118 11.29 7.67 1.51
N LYS A 119 11.72 8.74 2.19
CA LYS A 119 12.04 8.74 3.62
C LYS A 119 10.82 8.39 4.48
N THR A 120 9.65 8.89 4.09
CA THR A 120 8.37 8.65 4.78
C THR A 120 7.93 7.19 4.62
N ALA A 121 7.91 6.69 3.39
CA ALA A 121 7.53 5.31 3.08
C ALA A 121 8.51 4.28 3.68
N SER A 122 9.81 4.61 3.73
CA SER A 122 10.83 3.74 4.32
C SER A 122 10.89 3.82 5.85
N ARG A 123 10.09 4.69 6.47
CA ARG A 123 10.12 4.97 7.91
C ARG A 123 11.53 5.35 8.38
N ASN A 124 12.19 6.19 7.59
CA ASN A 124 13.56 6.66 7.78
C ASN A 124 14.62 5.55 7.73
N ARG A 125 14.32 4.40 7.11
CA ARG A 125 15.31 3.33 6.89
C ARG A 125 16.05 3.53 5.58
N ALA A 126 17.28 3.01 5.50
CA ALA A 126 18.06 2.97 4.28
C ALA A 126 17.39 2.05 3.25
N ILE A 127 16.97 2.63 2.14
CA ILE A 127 16.26 1.93 1.07
C ILE A 127 17.27 1.14 0.24
N THR A 128 16.98 -0.14 0.00
CA THR A 128 17.74 -0.97 -0.94
C THR A 128 17.11 -0.95 -2.33
N VAL A 129 15.78 -0.90 -2.41
CA VAL A 129 15.03 -0.76 -3.66
C VAL A 129 13.72 -0.01 -3.42
N TYR A 130 13.28 0.76 -4.42
CA TYR A 130 11.91 1.22 -4.51
C TYR A 130 11.35 0.92 -5.89
N LYS A 131 10.04 0.70 -5.98
CA LYS A 131 9.36 0.41 -7.23
C LYS A 131 7.96 1.02 -7.24
N TRP A 132 7.60 1.58 -8.39
CA TRP A 132 6.26 2.06 -8.67
C TRP A 132 5.42 0.94 -9.29
N PHE A 133 4.14 0.91 -8.93
CA PHE A 133 3.15 0.04 -9.56
C PHE A 133 1.95 0.87 -9.98
N LEU A 134 1.58 0.73 -11.24
CA LEU A 134 0.29 1.14 -11.76
C LEU A 134 -0.82 0.19 -11.25
N PRO A 135 -2.07 0.64 -11.19
CA PRO A 135 -3.20 -0.18 -10.73
C PRO A 135 -3.34 -1.53 -11.45
N ASN A 136 -3.08 -1.56 -12.76
CA ASN A 136 -3.12 -2.79 -13.58
C ASN A 136 -1.91 -3.72 -13.39
N GLU A 137 -0.88 -3.31 -12.65
CA GLU A 137 0.31 -4.12 -12.37
C GLU A 137 0.21 -4.88 -11.04
N ILE A 138 -0.84 -4.63 -10.24
CA ILE A 138 -1.05 -5.27 -8.95
C ILE A 138 -1.42 -6.74 -9.16
N CYS A 139 -0.49 -7.63 -8.80
CA CYS A 139 -0.71 -9.07 -8.83
C CYS A 139 -1.43 -9.52 -7.54
N TYR A 140 -2.76 -9.42 -7.51
CA TYR A 140 -3.54 -9.96 -6.40
C TYR A 140 -3.33 -11.47 -6.24
N HIS A 141 -3.55 -11.94 -5.02
CA HIS A 141 -3.34 -13.32 -4.56
C HIS A 141 -1.89 -13.81 -4.65
N LEU A 142 -0.93 -12.91 -4.93
CA LEU A 142 0.49 -13.19 -4.81
C LEU A 142 0.89 -13.26 -3.33
N GLY A 143 1.40 -14.42 -2.89
CA GLY A 143 1.95 -14.61 -1.55
C GLY A 143 3.16 -13.70 -1.25
N TYR A 144 3.39 -13.39 0.03
CA TYR A 144 4.46 -12.48 0.45
C TYR A 144 5.86 -12.90 -0.03
N LEU A 145 6.18 -14.20 0.00
CA LEU A 145 7.44 -14.69 -0.56
C LEU A 145 7.54 -14.48 -2.08
N GLY A 146 6.41 -14.57 -2.79
CA GLY A 146 6.34 -14.29 -4.22
C GLY A 146 6.59 -12.82 -4.57
N MET A 147 6.31 -11.90 -3.64
CA MET A 147 6.64 -10.47 -3.80
C MET A 147 8.15 -10.20 -3.86
N ASN A 148 9.01 -11.17 -3.48
CA ASN A 148 10.46 -11.03 -3.60
C ASN A 148 10.90 -10.78 -5.07
N LYS A 149 10.08 -11.16 -6.05
CA LYS A 149 10.30 -10.83 -7.46
C LYS A 149 10.38 -9.31 -7.72
N PHE A 150 9.80 -8.47 -6.85
CA PHE A 150 9.85 -7.02 -6.97
C PHE A 150 11.22 -6.43 -6.62
N VAL A 151 12.02 -7.17 -5.85
CA VAL A 151 13.38 -6.78 -5.45
C VAL A 151 14.42 -7.36 -6.41
N LYS A 152 14.13 -8.51 -7.04
CA LYS A 152 15.08 -9.26 -7.88
C LYS A 152 15.27 -8.72 -9.32
N ASN A 153 14.97 -7.46 -9.56
CA ASN A 153 15.32 -6.78 -10.82
C ASN A 153 16.43 -5.74 -10.55
N THR A 154 17.64 -6.20 -10.27
CA THR A 154 18.82 -5.46 -10.74
C THR A 154 18.84 -5.58 -12.25
N CYS A 155 18.97 -4.44 -12.95
CA CYS A 155 19.15 -4.36 -14.40
C CYS A 155 20.15 -5.38 -14.94
#